data_AF-A0A8K0GIH5-F1
#
_entry.id   AF-A0A8K0GIH5-F1
#
_cell.length_a   1.000
_cell.length_b   1.000
_cell.length_c   1.000
_cell.angle_alpha   90.00
_cell.angle_beta   90.00
_cell.angle_gamma   90.00
#
_symmetry.space_group_name_H-M   'P 1'
#
loop_
_entity.id
_entity.type
_entity.pdbx_description
1 polymer ?
#
loop_
_entity_poly.entity_id
_entity_poly.type
_entity_poly.pdbx_seq_one_letter_code
_entity_poly.pdbx_strand_id
1 'polypeptide(L)'
;MFLSKVLRNTRCFLQTSRTLSTSSPKAAAQQNETGTSPNGFCFALSETQKEIQDLARKFSREEILPVAAEYDKTGEFPWPLVKKAWSLGLVTNVIPTEYGGLGHNVFDDCLIVEETSYACSGINIAIYSSKLGVSN
;
A
#
# COMPACT_ATOMS: atom_id res chain seq x y z
N MET A 1 -47.83 -9.84 15.44
CA MET A 1 -47.22 -8.93 16.45
C MET A 1 -45.97 -8.21 15.93
N PHE A 2 -45.77 -8.15 14.61
CA PHE A 2 -44.92 -7.19 13.92
C PHE A 2 -45.82 -6.02 13.50
N LEU A 3 -45.57 -4.79 13.98
CA LEU A 3 -45.88 -3.50 13.32
C LEU A 3 -45.83 -2.24 14.23
N SER A 4 -45.38 -2.29 15.49
CA SER A 4 -45.54 -1.14 16.42
C SER A 4 -44.30 -0.31 16.76
N LYS A 5 -43.19 -0.41 15.99
CA LYS A 5 -41.94 0.35 16.28
C LYS A 5 -41.51 1.38 15.23
N VAL A 6 -42.35 1.70 14.24
CA VAL A 6 -42.01 2.60 13.12
C VAL A 6 -42.55 4.04 13.27
N LEU A 7 -43.19 4.40 14.39
CA LEU A 7 -43.84 5.72 14.53
C LEU A 7 -43.48 6.41 15.84
N ARG A 8 -42.26 6.94 15.98
CA ARG A 8 -41.97 7.85 17.10
C ARG A 8 -40.88 8.90 16.90
N ASN A 9 -40.43 9.21 15.69
CA ASN A 9 -39.48 10.32 15.54
C ASN A 9 -39.63 11.16 14.26
N THR A 10 -40.87 11.43 13.88
CA THR A 10 -41.21 12.44 12.86
C THR A 10 -41.92 13.60 13.54
N ARG A 11 -41.16 14.54 14.11
CA ARG A 11 -41.59 15.93 14.39
C ARG A 11 -40.39 16.78 14.86
N CYS A 12 -39.59 17.24 13.92
CA CYS A 12 -38.96 18.56 13.99
C CYS A 12 -38.55 18.98 12.58
N PHE A 13 -39.56 19.19 11.74
CA PHE A 13 -39.43 19.80 10.43
C PHE A 13 -40.21 21.10 10.53
N LEU A 14 -39.50 22.22 10.72
CA LEU A 14 -39.77 23.55 10.13
C LEU A 14 -38.91 24.62 10.81
N GLN A 15 -38.23 25.39 9.94
CA GLN A 15 -37.52 26.64 10.17
C GLN A 15 -36.12 26.59 10.82
N THR A 16 -35.11 26.58 9.95
CA THR A 16 -34.45 27.86 9.62
C THR A 16 -33.63 27.71 8.34
N SER A 17 -34.12 28.34 7.28
CA SER A 17 -33.34 28.63 6.09
C SER A 17 -32.15 29.51 6.48
N ARG A 18 -30.95 28.92 6.50
CA ARG A 18 -29.68 29.64 6.44
C ARG A 18 -28.89 29.07 5.27
N THR A 19 -29.02 29.77 4.14
CA THR A 19 -28.02 29.95 3.07
C THR A 19 -27.05 28.78 2.84
N LEU A 20 -27.35 28.00 1.81
CA LEU A 20 -26.39 27.17 1.08
C LEU A 20 -25.24 28.06 0.58
N SER A 21 -24.15 28.12 1.34
CA SER A 21 -22.84 28.50 0.81
C SER A 21 -22.18 27.22 0.29
N THR A 22 -22.08 27.12 -1.03
CA THR A 22 -21.35 26.07 -1.73
C THR A 22 -19.85 26.28 -1.51
N SER A 23 -19.28 25.65 -0.50
CA SER A 23 -17.85 25.38 -0.46
C SER A 23 -17.64 23.88 -0.55
N SER A 24 -17.25 23.43 -1.75
CA SER A 24 -16.80 22.06 -2.04
C SER A 24 -15.87 21.54 -0.93
N PRO A 25 -15.90 20.24 -0.57
CA PRO A 25 -14.85 19.68 0.25
C PRO A 25 -13.62 19.59 -0.65
N LYS A 26 -12.75 20.61 -0.59
CA LYS A 26 -11.36 20.42 -1.00
C LYS A 26 -10.83 19.35 -0.05
N ALA A 27 -10.64 18.15 -0.60
CA ALA A 27 -9.86 17.10 0.01
C ALA A 27 -8.62 17.73 0.65
N ALA A 28 -8.37 17.38 1.90
CA ALA A 28 -7.21 17.82 2.65
C ALA A 28 -5.94 17.39 1.91
N ALA A 29 -5.47 18.23 1.01
CA ALA A 29 -4.14 18.15 0.44
C ALA A 29 -3.21 18.64 1.54
N GLN A 30 -2.71 17.71 2.35
CA GLN A 30 -1.56 17.94 3.20
C GLN A 30 -0.41 18.38 2.30
N GLN A 31 -0.10 19.66 2.38
CA GLN A 31 1.05 20.28 1.74
C GLN A 31 2.29 19.77 2.47
N ASN A 32 2.87 18.66 2.01
CA ASN A 32 4.20 18.26 2.46
C ASN A 32 5.21 19.08 1.67
N GLU A 33 5.91 19.97 2.38
CA GLU A 33 7.03 20.75 1.86
C GLU A 33 8.17 19.80 1.46
N THR A 34 8.14 19.33 0.22
CA THR A 34 9.24 18.60 -0.38
C THR A 34 10.39 19.57 -0.60
N GLY A 35 11.53 19.32 0.07
CA GLY A 35 12.79 20.02 -0.13
C GLY A 35 13.09 20.12 -1.62
N THR A 36 12.75 21.28 -2.20
CA THR A 36 12.92 21.53 -3.62
C THR A 36 14.34 22.03 -3.77
N SER A 37 15.20 21.20 -4.40
CA SER A 37 16.51 21.67 -4.81
C SER A 37 16.32 22.89 -5.71
N PRO A 38 17.15 23.94 -5.62
CA PRO A 38 17.00 25.17 -6.41
C PRO A 38 16.92 24.94 -7.94
N ASN A 39 17.27 23.75 -8.40
CA ASN A 39 17.26 23.34 -9.81
C ASN A 39 15.98 22.57 -10.23
N GLY A 40 14.96 22.44 -9.38
CA GLY A 40 13.69 21.76 -9.69
C GLY A 40 13.70 20.23 -9.52
N PHE A 41 14.79 19.64 -9.03
CA PHE A 41 14.88 18.22 -8.69
C PHE A 41 14.42 17.97 -7.25
N CYS A 42 13.70 16.87 -7.05
CA CYS A 42 13.31 16.40 -5.73
C CYS A 42 13.73 14.93 -5.57
N PHE A 43 14.49 14.65 -4.51
CA PHE A 43 14.94 13.29 -4.15
C PHE A 43 14.21 12.76 -2.91
N ALA A 44 13.29 13.54 -2.35
CA ALA A 44 12.51 13.12 -1.19
C ALA A 44 11.41 12.16 -1.63
N LEU A 45 11.26 11.06 -0.91
CA LEU A 45 10.13 10.15 -1.09
C LEU A 45 8.84 10.83 -0.65
N SER A 46 7.77 10.56 -1.40
CA SER A 46 6.41 10.90 -0.95
C SER A 46 6.05 10.11 0.30
N GLU A 47 5.02 10.56 1.03
CA GLU A 47 4.62 9.89 2.27
C GLU A 47 4.16 8.45 2.01
N THR A 48 3.37 8.24 0.95
CA THR A 48 2.95 6.90 0.52
C THR A 48 4.14 6.01 0.17
N GLN A 49 5.18 6.54 -0.48
CA GLN A 49 6.40 5.78 -0.77
C GLN A 49 7.15 5.38 0.49
N LYS A 50 7.20 6.25 1.51
CA LYS A 50 7.79 5.91 2.81
C LYS A 50 6.98 4.82 3.51
N GLU A 51 5.66 4.91 3.50
CA GLU A 51 4.78 3.88 4.07
C GLU A 51 5.00 2.50 3.40
N ILE A 52 5.09 2.47 2.07
CA ILE A 52 5.40 1.25 1.31
C ILE A 52 6.78 0.71 1.71
N GLN A 53 7.78 1.58 1.78
CA GLN A 53 9.14 1.22 2.17
C GLN A 53 9.19 0.68 3.60
N ASP A 54 8.50 1.31 4.55
CA ASP A 54 8.47 0.90 5.96
C ASP A 54 7.77 -0.45 6.13
N LEU A 55 6.68 -0.69 5.39
CA LEU A 55 5.99 -1.97 5.38
C LEU A 55 6.90 -3.08 4.83
N ALA A 56 7.55 -2.83 3.68
CA ALA A 56 8.50 -3.77 3.09
C ALA A 56 9.66 -4.06 4.04
N ARG A 57 10.25 -3.03 4.65
CA ARG A 57 11.34 -3.15 5.63
C ARG A 57 10.94 -3.99 6.83
N LYS A 58 9.74 -3.77 7.36
CA LYS A 58 9.21 -4.55 8.49
C LYS A 58 9.08 -6.02 8.11
N PHE A 59 8.46 -6.31 6.97
CA PHE A 59 8.34 -7.67 6.46
C PHE A 59 9.71 -8.34 6.28
N SER A 60 10.67 -7.64 5.70
CA SER A 60 12.02 -8.15 5.50
C SER A 60 12.74 -8.48 6.80
N ARG A 61 12.69 -7.60 7.80
CA ARG A 61 13.40 -7.78 9.08
C ARG A 61 12.74 -8.82 9.98
N GLU A 62 11.42 -8.83 10.04
CA GLU A 62 10.66 -9.68 10.96
C GLU A 62 10.42 -11.09 10.39
N GLU A 63 10.25 -11.23 9.07
CA GLU A 63 9.80 -12.49 8.46
C GLU A 63 10.86 -13.16 7.61
N ILE A 64 11.58 -12.41 6.77
CA ILE A 64 12.56 -12.99 5.82
C ILE A 64 13.90 -13.24 6.52
N LEU A 65 14.44 -12.23 7.18
CA LEU A 65 15.81 -12.25 7.74
C LEU A 65 16.06 -13.42 8.72
N PRO A 66 15.14 -13.78 9.63
CA PRO A 66 15.38 -14.86 10.59
C PRO A 66 15.48 -16.25 9.96
N VAL A 67 14.83 -16.46 8.82
CA VAL A 67 14.74 -17.77 8.15
C VAL A 67 15.59 -17.86 6.89
N ALA A 68 16.16 -16.75 6.42
CA ALA A 68 16.94 -16.67 5.18
C ALA A 68 18.07 -17.70 5.11
N ALA A 69 18.85 -17.86 6.18
CA ALA A 69 19.98 -18.79 6.21
C ALA A 69 19.56 -20.27 6.19
N GLU A 70 18.36 -20.60 6.68
CA GLU A 70 17.80 -21.95 6.63
C GLU A 70 17.37 -22.30 5.21
N TYR A 71 16.64 -21.39 4.56
CA TYR A 71 16.18 -21.57 3.18
C TYR A 71 17.35 -21.63 2.19
N ASP A 72 18.41 -20.86 2.40
CA ASP A 72 19.62 -20.92 1.57
C ASP A 72 20.33 -22.28 1.66
N LYS A 73 20.42 -22.87 2.87
CA LYS A 73 21.04 -24.18 3.08
C LYS A 73 20.20 -25.34 2.54
N THR A 74 18.88 -25.26 2.72
CA THR A 74 17.96 -26.35 2.37
C THR A 74 17.54 -26.32 0.91
N GLY A 75 17.52 -25.13 0.29
CA GLY A 75 17.01 -24.92 -1.06
C GLY A 75 15.49 -25.10 -1.19
N GLU A 76 14.77 -25.15 -0.07
CA GLU A 76 13.32 -25.28 -0.08
C GLU A 76 12.64 -24.01 -0.60
N PHE A 77 11.51 -24.17 -1.30
CA PHE A 77 10.77 -23.02 -1.80
C PHE A 77 9.97 -22.35 -0.67
N PRO A 78 10.11 -21.04 -0.43
CA PRO A 78 9.55 -20.33 0.73
C PRO A 78 8.06 -20.01 0.56
N TRP A 79 7.22 -21.01 0.31
CA TRP A 79 5.76 -20.86 0.16
C TRP A 79 5.08 -20.07 1.29
N PRO A 80 5.44 -20.25 2.58
CA PRO A 80 4.84 -19.47 3.65
C PRO A 80 5.09 -17.97 3.50
N LEU A 81 6.32 -17.58 3.14
CA LEU A 81 6.70 -16.19 2.94
C LEU A 81 6.02 -15.59 1.71
N VAL A 82 5.94 -16.34 0.61
CA VAL A 82 5.25 -15.89 -0.62
C VAL A 82 3.78 -15.62 -0.34
N LYS A 83 3.08 -16.52 0.37
CA LYS A 83 1.67 -16.32 0.74
C LYS A 83 1.48 -15.13 1.68
N LYS A 84 2.42 -14.90 2.60
CA LYS A 84 2.37 -13.73 3.49
C LYS A 84 2.61 -12.43 2.74
N ALA A 85 3.60 -12.40 1.85
CA ALA A 85 3.87 -11.27 0.96
C ALA A 85 2.67 -10.96 0.06
N TRP A 86 1.96 -12.00 -0.42
CA TRP A 86 0.73 -11.86 -1.21
C TRP A 86 -0.37 -11.16 -0.41
N SER A 87 -0.63 -11.60 0.83
CA SER A 87 -1.62 -10.99 1.71
C SER A 87 -1.31 -9.53 2.07
N LEU A 88 -0.03 -9.16 2.08
CA LEU A 88 0.43 -7.78 2.28
C LEU A 88 0.40 -6.93 0.99
N GLY A 89 0.11 -7.53 -0.16
CA GLY A 89 0.09 -6.83 -1.45
C GLY A 89 1.46 -6.58 -2.08
N LEU A 90 2.52 -7.26 -1.63
CA LEU A 90 3.90 -7.01 -2.10
C LEU A 90 4.30 -7.78 -3.36
N VAL A 91 3.47 -8.73 -3.82
CA VAL A 91 3.80 -9.67 -4.92
C VAL A 91 3.35 -9.17 -6.30
N THR A 92 2.21 -8.49 -6.41
CA THR A 92 1.66 -8.02 -7.70
C THR A 92 1.12 -6.60 -7.60
N ASN A 93 1.86 -5.74 -6.91
CA ASN A 93 1.51 -4.34 -6.67
C ASN A 93 1.40 -3.50 -7.95
N VAL A 94 2.13 -3.85 -9.03
CA VAL A 94 2.14 -3.09 -10.30
C VAL A 94 0.90 -3.34 -11.17
N ILE A 95 0.09 -4.35 -10.86
CA ILE A 95 -1.11 -4.66 -11.65
C ILE A 95 -2.09 -3.48 -11.54
N PRO A 96 -2.65 -2.99 -12.66
CA PRO A 96 -3.65 -1.93 -12.64
C PRO A 96 -4.86 -2.26 -11.75
N THR A 97 -5.45 -1.23 -11.15
CA THR A 97 -6.61 -1.36 -10.26
C THR A 97 -7.84 -1.95 -10.95
N GLU A 98 -7.97 -1.81 -12.26
CA GLU A 98 -9.02 -2.43 -13.09
C GLU A 98 -9.01 -3.97 -13.05
N TYR A 99 -7.84 -4.58 -12.76
CA TYR A 99 -7.69 -6.04 -12.59
C TYR A 99 -7.60 -6.45 -11.12
N GLY A 100 -7.90 -5.54 -10.17
CA GLY A 100 -7.82 -5.80 -8.74
C GLY A 100 -6.41 -5.72 -8.15
N GLY A 101 -5.46 -5.13 -8.86
CA GLY A 101 -4.13 -4.81 -8.33
C GLY A 101 -4.07 -3.46 -7.59
N LEU A 102 -2.87 -3.09 -7.14
CA LEU A 102 -2.64 -1.83 -6.41
C LEU A 102 -2.28 -0.64 -7.32
N GLY A 103 -1.96 -0.89 -8.59
CA GLY A 103 -1.59 0.16 -9.55
C GLY A 103 -0.32 0.92 -9.18
N HIS A 104 0.61 0.30 -8.45
CA HIS A 104 1.89 0.92 -8.10
C HIS A 104 2.74 1.14 -9.35
N ASN A 105 3.56 2.19 -9.32
CA ASN A 105 4.52 2.44 -10.38
C ASN A 105 5.80 1.61 -10.18
N VAL A 106 6.68 1.62 -11.19
CA VAL A 106 7.95 0.88 -11.16
C VAL A 106 8.88 1.37 -10.03
N PHE A 107 8.83 2.66 -9.69
CA PHE A 107 9.69 3.20 -8.64
C PHE A 107 9.28 2.72 -7.24
N ASP A 108 7.97 2.68 -6.97
CA ASP A 108 7.44 2.13 -5.73
C ASP A 108 7.79 0.64 -5.60
N ASP A 109 7.82 -0.07 -6.72
CA ASP A 109 8.27 -1.46 -6.79
C ASP A 109 9.77 -1.61 -6.48
N CYS A 110 10.61 -0.70 -6.99
CA CYS A 110 12.04 -0.67 -6.64
C CYS A 110 12.26 -0.52 -5.13
N LEU A 111 11.48 0.33 -4.45
CA LEU A 111 11.57 0.50 -2.99
C LEU A 111 11.25 -0.79 -2.24
N ILE A 112 10.23 -1.54 -2.69
CA ILE A 112 9.88 -2.83 -2.09
C ILE A 112 11.01 -3.84 -2.31
N VAL A 113 11.51 -3.93 -3.55
CA VAL A 113 12.56 -4.87 -3.95
C VAL A 113 13.86 -4.62 -3.21
N GLU A 114 14.23 -3.36 -2.99
CA GLU A 114 15.42 -2.99 -2.23
C GLU A 114 15.36 -3.53 -0.80
N GLU A 115 14.23 -3.30 -0.12
CA GLU A 115 14.04 -3.73 1.27
C GLU A 115 13.92 -5.26 1.40
N THR A 116 13.28 -5.97 0.46
CA THR A 116 13.20 -7.44 0.47
C THR A 116 14.52 -8.09 0.09
N SER A 117 15.26 -7.51 -0.86
CA SER A 117 16.58 -7.99 -1.25
C SER A 117 17.62 -7.79 -0.15
N TYR A 118 17.47 -6.77 0.70
CA TYR A 118 18.32 -6.57 1.88
C TYR A 118 18.31 -7.79 2.81
N ALA A 119 17.18 -8.48 2.96
CA ALA A 119 17.10 -9.68 3.79
C ALA A 119 17.62 -10.94 3.08
N CYS A 120 17.13 -11.22 1.86
CA CYS A 120 17.60 -12.34 1.05
C CYS A 120 17.19 -12.16 -0.41
N SER A 121 18.17 -12.07 -1.31
CA SER A 121 17.93 -11.96 -2.76
C SER A 121 17.26 -13.19 -3.36
N GLY A 122 17.56 -14.40 -2.85
CA GLY A 122 16.95 -15.65 -3.30
C GLY A 122 15.45 -15.75 -2.98
N ILE A 123 15.06 -15.40 -1.76
CA ILE A 123 13.64 -15.34 -1.37
C ILE A 123 12.96 -14.18 -2.11
N ASN A 124 13.64 -13.04 -2.26
CA ASN A 124 13.09 -11.92 -3.01
C ASN A 124 12.74 -12.32 -4.45
N ILE A 125 13.61 -13.01 -5.19
CA ILE A 125 13.30 -13.40 -6.56
C ILE A 125 12.12 -14.37 -6.65
N ALA A 126 11.92 -15.23 -5.64
CA ALA A 126 10.74 -16.10 -5.58
C ALA A 126 9.43 -15.30 -5.49
N ILE A 127 9.42 -14.20 -4.72
CA ILE A 127 8.29 -13.28 -4.59
C ILE A 127 8.15 -12.41 -5.85
N TYR A 128 9.27 -11.87 -6.33
CA TYR A 128 9.33 -10.87 -7.39
C TYR A 128 9.08 -11.43 -8.79
N SER A 129 9.49 -12.68 -9.06
CA SER A 129 9.45 -13.30 -10.39
C SER A 129 8.09 -13.23 -11.06
N SER A 130 7.00 -13.28 -10.29
CA SER A 130 5.63 -13.16 -10.80
C SER A 130 5.36 -11.81 -11.49
N LYS A 131 6.08 -10.75 -11.10
CA LYS A 131 5.94 -9.40 -11.69
C LYS A 131 6.55 -9.29 -13.08
N LEU A 132 7.63 -10.04 -13.36
CA LEU A 132 8.32 -9.97 -14.64
C LEU A 132 7.43 -10.39 -15.82
N GLY A 133 6.40 -11.20 -15.57
CA GLY A 133 5.42 -11.58 -16.59
C GLY A 133 4.36 -10.52 -16.90
N VAL A 134 4.20 -9.49 -16.06
CA VAL A 134 3.17 -8.44 -16.23
C VAL A 134 3.72 -7.08 -16.66
N SER A 135 5.01 -6.82 -16.40
CA SER A 135 5.70 -5.61 -16.85
C SER A 135 6.15 -5.75 -18.31
N ASN A 136 5.49 -5.06 -19.24
CA ASN A 136 5.83 -5.00 -20.67
C ASN A 136 5.98 -3.55 -21.12
#